data_AF-A0A8B7E3Q5-F1
#
_entry.id   AF-A0A8B7E3Q5-F1
#
_cell.length_a   1.000
_cell.length_b   1.000
_cell.length_c   1.000
_cell.angle_alpha   90.00
_cell.angle_beta   90.00
_cell.angle_gamma   90.00
#
_symmetry.space_group_name_H-M   'P 1'
#
loop_
_entity.id
_entity.type
_entity.pdbx_description
1 polymer ?
#
loop_
_entity_poly.entity_id
_entity_poly.type
_entity_poly.pdbx_seq_one_letter_code
_entity_poly.pdbx_strand_id
1 'polypeptide(L)'
;MDPSTIREKNKSSTTFDICTFNCQGLKSNIDFTKSLIQSYDITFLCEHWISKLEYSVIRDISNNTHSIYFHQSNKHEKGRPFGGNAFFIRKNKFQNIKVIYEVDHSLAINIEKNNLNIIVIGLYLSSSRNSLSSLEEYKGQLDTVKGLNDSYEGNGNIILAGDFQSFPHQMYDLSERSNSKRNSYSVHLSEFLKTNQLELVDVTKGSGPNYTYRHQTLLNSSYIDHFAVSKYTSFINLKCIVHPECSNNLSDHLPLSISVEVKYTECNTIELILIICPDIRDTHSLQFGFNANSSTLHAEFLISETIKHYNSNHSPVYLCSLDAEKAFDSCNWNILFEKLYFDKKLPLCIVNTISSLYNNSSATVSYQGCKSNSFPLNQGVRQGSILSPHLYNIYTESLLETIKNQGIVGTSINGNFTGVVAYADDIILLSSTLSGLKKLIKTCNIYSNLNCTKLNAKKTEFLISGKAQIQTNTITIS
;
A
#
# COMPACT_ATOMS: atom_id res chain seq x y z
N MET A 1 24.36 -1.43 -20.69
CA MET A 1 23.03 -2.06 -20.90
C MET A 1 22.00 -1.01 -20.57
N ASP A 2 21.10 -0.75 -21.52
CA ASP A 2 20.03 0.24 -21.38
C ASP A 2 19.08 -0.16 -20.23
N PRO A 3 18.83 0.69 -19.21
CA PRO A 3 17.96 0.36 -18.07
C PRO A 3 16.47 0.25 -18.44
N SER A 4 16.11 0.53 -19.69
CA SER A 4 14.73 0.62 -20.19
C SER A 4 14.01 -0.73 -20.36
N THR A 5 14.64 -1.87 -20.07
CA THR A 5 14.04 -3.21 -20.26
C THR A 5 13.90 -4.02 -18.97
N ILE A 6 13.56 -3.35 -17.86
CA ILE A 6 12.85 -4.02 -16.77
C ILE A 6 11.44 -4.33 -17.29
N ARG A 7 11.26 -5.57 -17.78
CA ARG A 7 9.96 -6.12 -18.16
C ARG A 7 8.91 -5.75 -17.11
N GLU A 8 7.96 -4.90 -17.48
CA GLU A 8 6.69 -4.81 -16.80
C GLU A 8 6.09 -6.21 -16.76
N LYS A 9 6.23 -6.91 -15.63
CA LYS A 9 5.44 -8.10 -15.38
C LYS A 9 3.97 -7.67 -15.47
N ASN A 10 3.26 -8.23 -16.44
CA ASN A 10 1.85 -7.98 -16.75
C ASN A 10 1.02 -7.66 -15.49
N LYS A 11 0.72 -6.38 -15.26
CA LYS A 11 -0.26 -5.96 -14.25
C LYS A 11 -1.63 -6.40 -14.76
N SER A 12 -2.16 -7.52 -14.30
CA SER A 12 -3.57 -7.86 -14.55
C SER A 12 -4.42 -7.00 -13.61
N SER A 13 -5.18 -6.05 -14.16
CA SER A 13 -6.29 -5.43 -13.42
C SER A 13 -7.62 -6.07 -13.84
N THR A 14 -8.62 -6.04 -12.96
CA THR A 14 -10.01 -6.34 -13.35
C THR A 14 -10.88 -5.22 -12.85
N THR A 15 -11.79 -4.78 -13.70
CA THR A 15 -12.84 -3.83 -13.36
C THR A 15 -14.17 -4.56 -13.13
N PHE A 16 -14.92 -4.13 -12.13
CA PHE A 16 -16.31 -4.51 -11.94
C PHE A 16 -17.12 -3.36 -11.36
N ASP A 17 -18.42 -3.42 -11.58
CA ASP A 17 -19.34 -2.37 -11.15
C ASP A 17 -20.30 -2.87 -10.07
N ILE A 18 -20.47 -2.08 -9.01
CA ILE A 18 -21.40 -2.34 -7.91
C ILE A 18 -22.48 -1.27 -7.91
N CYS A 19 -23.74 -1.67 -7.76
CA CYS A 19 -24.86 -0.78 -7.48
C CYS A 19 -25.47 -1.10 -6.12
N THR A 20 -25.89 -0.08 -5.37
CA THR A 20 -26.77 -0.21 -4.22
C THR A 20 -28.08 0.51 -4.49
N PHE A 21 -29.19 -0.08 -4.09
CA PHE A 21 -30.52 0.51 -4.23
C PHE A 21 -31.39 0.15 -3.02
N ASN A 22 -31.77 1.18 -2.25
CA ASN A 22 -32.84 1.06 -1.28
C ASN A 22 -34.19 1.13 -2.03
N CYS A 23 -34.76 -0.02 -2.29
CA CYS A 23 -35.98 -0.17 -3.07
C CYS A 23 -37.18 -0.03 -2.15
N GLN A 24 -37.79 1.15 -2.11
CA GLN A 24 -39.08 1.30 -1.45
C GLN A 24 -40.18 0.68 -2.33
N GLY A 25 -40.56 -0.56 -1.99
CA GLY A 25 -41.62 -1.31 -2.67
C GLY A 25 -41.14 -2.04 -3.93
N LEU A 26 -40.68 -3.29 -3.78
CA LEU A 26 -40.17 -4.12 -4.86
C LEU A 26 -41.16 -4.26 -6.00
N LYS A 27 -42.43 -4.52 -5.64
CA LYS A 27 -43.50 -4.86 -6.59
C LYS A 27 -43.80 -3.73 -7.56
N SER A 28 -43.73 -2.49 -7.12
CA SER A 28 -43.88 -1.32 -7.99
C SER A 28 -42.62 -1.04 -8.80
N ASN A 29 -41.45 -1.48 -8.35
CA ASN A 29 -40.15 -1.20 -8.96
C ASN A 29 -39.55 -2.39 -9.72
N ILE A 30 -40.31 -3.46 -10.01
CA ILE A 30 -39.78 -4.72 -10.57
C ILE A 30 -38.93 -4.46 -11.83
N ASP A 31 -39.47 -3.72 -12.80
CA ASP A 31 -38.79 -3.49 -14.08
C ASP A 31 -37.55 -2.62 -13.92
N PHE A 32 -37.60 -1.63 -13.03
CA PHE A 32 -36.46 -0.77 -12.74
C PHE A 32 -35.35 -1.53 -12.01
N THR A 33 -35.70 -2.26 -10.95
CA THR A 33 -34.77 -3.13 -10.20
C THR A 33 -34.15 -4.17 -11.13
N LYS A 34 -34.92 -4.75 -12.05
CA LYS A 34 -34.43 -5.65 -13.09
C LYS A 34 -33.40 -4.99 -14.00
N SER A 35 -33.66 -3.75 -14.44
CA SER A 35 -32.72 -2.99 -15.27
C SER A 35 -31.40 -2.72 -14.55
N LEU A 36 -31.43 -2.42 -13.25
CA LEU A 36 -30.23 -2.23 -12.44
C LEU A 36 -29.44 -3.53 -12.32
N ILE A 37 -30.08 -4.63 -11.94
CA ILE A 37 -29.41 -5.93 -11.80
C ILE A 37 -28.74 -6.37 -13.11
N GLN A 38 -29.36 -6.08 -14.26
CA GLN A 38 -28.77 -6.40 -15.57
C GLN A 38 -27.59 -5.49 -15.96
N SER A 39 -27.54 -4.27 -15.42
CA SER A 39 -26.53 -3.27 -15.77
C SER A 39 -25.24 -3.42 -14.98
N TYR A 40 -25.29 -4.00 -13.77
CA TYR A 40 -24.15 -4.09 -12.86
C TYR A 40 -23.62 -5.52 -12.71
N ASP A 41 -22.39 -5.65 -12.20
CA ASP A 41 -21.81 -6.96 -11.87
C ASP A 41 -22.27 -7.46 -10.50
N ILE A 42 -22.44 -6.51 -9.56
CA ILE A 42 -22.99 -6.75 -8.22
C ILE A 42 -24.09 -5.71 -7.98
N THR A 43 -25.25 -6.14 -7.51
CA THR A 43 -26.31 -5.24 -7.04
C THR A 43 -26.69 -5.62 -5.62
N PHE A 44 -26.54 -4.67 -4.70
CA PHE A 44 -27.09 -4.75 -3.36
C PHE A 44 -28.47 -4.11 -3.34
N LEU A 45 -29.48 -4.94 -3.16
CA LEU A 45 -30.86 -4.51 -3.00
C LEU A 45 -31.18 -4.51 -1.50
N CYS A 46 -31.50 -3.35 -0.96
CA CYS A 46 -32.03 -3.22 0.37
C CYS A 46 -33.53 -2.89 0.28
N GLU A 47 -34.37 -3.61 1.01
CA GLU A 47 -35.76 -3.21 1.16
C GLU A 47 -36.33 -3.73 2.47
N HIS A 48 -37.03 -2.86 3.19
CA HIS A 48 -37.55 -3.15 4.53
C HIS A 48 -38.58 -4.28 4.53
N TRP A 49 -39.18 -4.62 3.38
CA TRP A 49 -40.36 -5.48 3.29
C TRP A 49 -40.15 -6.75 2.47
N ILE A 50 -38.91 -7.09 2.08
CA ILE A 50 -38.68 -8.33 1.34
C ILE A 50 -38.99 -9.54 2.23
N SER A 51 -40.16 -10.10 2.03
CA SER A 51 -40.67 -11.25 2.77
C SER A 51 -40.33 -12.58 2.07
N LYS A 52 -40.46 -13.70 2.78
CA LYS A 52 -40.33 -15.05 2.19
C LYS A 52 -41.27 -15.27 0.99
N LEU A 53 -42.39 -14.56 0.94
CA LEU A 53 -43.38 -14.66 -0.15
C LEU A 53 -42.91 -13.99 -1.44
N GLU A 54 -41.93 -13.08 -1.37
CA GLU A 54 -41.38 -12.35 -2.52
C GLU A 54 -40.11 -13.01 -3.09
N TYR A 55 -39.68 -14.13 -2.51
CA TYR A 55 -38.51 -14.86 -3.00
C TYR A 55 -38.64 -15.31 -4.46
N SER A 56 -39.84 -15.70 -4.90
CA SER A 56 -40.11 -16.03 -6.31
C SER A 56 -39.89 -14.83 -7.22
N VAL A 57 -40.40 -13.66 -6.84
CA VAL A 57 -40.24 -12.40 -7.57
C VAL A 57 -38.76 -12.03 -7.71
N ILE A 58 -37.99 -12.14 -6.61
CA ILE A 58 -36.54 -11.89 -6.60
C ILE A 58 -35.81 -12.84 -7.56
N ARG A 59 -36.18 -14.13 -7.54
CA ARG A 59 -35.59 -15.13 -8.43
C ARG A 59 -35.88 -14.79 -9.89
N ASP A 60 -37.10 -14.39 -10.20
CA ASP A 60 -37.54 -14.05 -11.57
C ASP A 60 -36.86 -12.77 -12.09
N ILE A 61 -36.64 -11.77 -11.23
CA ILE A 61 -35.93 -10.54 -11.59
C ILE A 61 -34.52 -10.83 -12.12
N SER A 62 -33.82 -11.81 -11.53
CA SER A 62 -32.44 -12.15 -11.91
C SER A 62 -32.31 -12.81 -13.30
N ASN A 63 -33.41 -13.32 -13.89
CA ASN A 63 -33.42 -14.08 -15.14
C ASN A 63 -32.34 -15.21 -15.20
N ASN A 64 -31.96 -15.80 -14.07
CA ASN A 64 -30.86 -16.80 -13.94
C ASN A 64 -29.44 -16.33 -14.32
N THR A 65 -29.25 -15.05 -14.66
CA THR A 65 -27.94 -14.48 -15.02
C THR A 65 -27.05 -14.19 -13.81
N HIS A 66 -27.68 -14.00 -12.65
CA HIS A 66 -27.02 -13.68 -11.38
C HIS A 66 -27.23 -14.80 -10.36
N SER A 67 -26.23 -15.01 -9.50
CA SER A 67 -26.35 -15.72 -8.23
C SER A 67 -27.01 -14.78 -7.22
N ILE A 68 -27.92 -15.31 -6.40
CA ILE A 68 -28.67 -14.54 -5.41
C ILE A 68 -28.26 -15.02 -4.03
N TYR A 69 -27.84 -14.08 -3.18
CA TYR A 69 -27.58 -14.29 -1.76
C TYR A 69 -28.56 -13.42 -0.99
N PHE A 70 -29.38 -14.02 -0.13
CA PHE A 70 -30.57 -13.36 0.41
C PHE A 70 -30.85 -13.75 1.85
N HIS A 71 -30.94 -12.73 2.72
CA HIS A 71 -31.34 -12.92 4.11
C HIS A 71 -32.84 -12.97 4.28
N GLN A 72 -33.31 -14.01 4.96
CA GLN A 72 -34.72 -14.18 5.31
C GLN A 72 -34.96 -13.74 6.75
N SER A 73 -35.58 -12.57 6.95
CA SER A 73 -36.02 -12.19 8.29
C SER A 73 -37.14 -13.12 8.79
N ASN A 74 -37.05 -13.56 10.04
CA ASN A 74 -38.06 -14.37 10.73
C ASN A 74 -38.92 -13.52 11.69
N LYS A 75 -38.72 -12.21 11.76
CA LYS A 75 -39.42 -11.35 12.72
C LYS A 75 -40.83 -11.02 12.25
N HIS A 76 -41.83 -11.46 13.01
CA HIS A 76 -43.22 -11.01 12.92
C HIS A 76 -43.48 -9.93 13.96
N GLU A 77 -42.92 -8.72 13.80
CA GLU A 77 -43.18 -7.63 14.73
C GLU A 77 -44.25 -6.66 14.20
N LYS A 78 -45.11 -6.17 15.11
CA LYS A 78 -46.10 -5.11 14.82
C LYS A 78 -45.36 -3.78 14.59
N GLY A 79 -45.37 -3.29 13.36
CA GLY A 79 -44.63 -2.11 12.91
C GLY A 79 -44.15 -2.31 11.48
N ARG A 80 -43.28 -1.45 10.94
CA ARG A 80 -42.52 -1.80 9.72
C ARG A 80 -41.64 -3.01 10.10
N PRO A 81 -41.90 -4.24 9.62
CA PRO A 81 -40.98 -5.35 9.89
C PRO A 81 -39.62 -5.00 9.28
N PHE A 82 -38.53 -5.44 9.90
CA PHE A 82 -37.19 -5.21 9.36
C PHE A 82 -36.92 -6.15 8.17
N GLY A 83 -36.20 -5.62 7.18
CA GLY A 83 -36.17 -6.07 5.79
C GLY A 83 -35.27 -7.23 5.45
N GLY A 84 -35.49 -7.74 4.24
CA GLY A 84 -34.59 -8.67 3.60
C GLY A 84 -33.59 -7.90 2.74
N ASN A 85 -32.34 -8.33 2.80
CA ASN A 85 -31.27 -7.79 1.99
C ASN A 85 -30.85 -8.85 0.97
N ALA A 86 -30.59 -8.43 -0.26
CA ALA A 86 -30.17 -9.31 -1.33
C ALA A 86 -28.93 -8.80 -2.06
N PHE A 87 -27.96 -9.67 -2.27
CA PHE A 87 -26.96 -9.49 -3.32
C PHE A 87 -27.33 -10.27 -4.57
N PHE A 88 -27.30 -9.59 -5.70
CA PHE A 88 -27.33 -10.20 -7.04
C PHE A 88 -25.94 -10.08 -7.64
N ILE A 89 -25.32 -11.21 -7.99
CA ILE A 89 -23.93 -11.25 -8.47
C ILE A 89 -23.84 -11.99 -9.80
N ARG A 90 -23.25 -11.36 -10.81
CA ARG A 90 -23.17 -11.91 -12.17
C ARG A 90 -22.35 -13.21 -12.19
N LYS A 91 -22.98 -14.33 -12.58
CA LYS A 91 -22.40 -15.68 -12.48
C LYS A 91 -21.06 -15.83 -13.21
N ASN A 92 -20.89 -15.16 -14.35
CA ASN A 92 -19.69 -15.29 -15.17
C ASN A 92 -18.55 -14.35 -14.74
N LYS A 93 -18.79 -13.47 -13.76
CA LYS A 93 -17.80 -12.46 -13.34
C LYS A 93 -16.90 -12.96 -12.20
N PHE A 94 -17.46 -13.79 -11.31
CA PHE A 94 -16.78 -14.27 -10.09
C PHE A 94 -17.07 -15.76 -9.87
N GLN A 95 -16.06 -16.53 -9.47
CA GLN A 95 -16.15 -17.99 -9.33
C GLN A 95 -16.20 -18.46 -7.87
N ASN A 96 -15.56 -17.73 -6.94
CA ASN A 96 -15.45 -18.12 -5.52
C ASN A 96 -16.08 -17.05 -4.63
N ILE A 97 -17.37 -17.20 -4.34
CA ILE A 97 -18.13 -16.27 -3.50
C ILE A 97 -18.64 -17.02 -2.28
N LYS A 98 -18.41 -16.47 -1.09
CA LYS A 98 -18.90 -17.01 0.18
C LYS A 98 -19.68 -15.94 0.92
N VAL A 99 -20.87 -16.28 1.43
CA VAL A 99 -21.53 -15.44 2.44
C VAL A 99 -20.77 -15.61 3.74
N ILE A 100 -20.32 -14.50 4.31
CA ILE A 100 -19.53 -14.49 5.55
C ILE A 100 -20.29 -13.89 6.74
N TYR A 101 -21.38 -13.16 6.46
CA TYR A 101 -22.25 -12.58 7.48
C TYR A 101 -23.64 -12.31 6.91
N GLU A 102 -24.69 -12.54 7.68
CA GLU A 102 -26.07 -12.42 7.22
C GLU A 102 -27.04 -12.19 8.39
N VAL A 103 -27.68 -11.01 8.42
CA VAL A 103 -28.72 -10.60 9.37
C VAL A 103 -29.71 -9.62 8.72
N ASP A 104 -30.78 -9.25 9.44
CA ASP A 104 -31.88 -8.38 8.94
C ASP A 104 -31.39 -7.06 8.32
N HIS A 105 -30.29 -6.49 8.80
CA HIS A 105 -29.82 -5.15 8.42
C HIS A 105 -28.46 -5.16 7.71
N SER A 106 -27.83 -6.33 7.58
CA SER A 106 -26.50 -6.43 7.00
C SER A 106 -26.30 -7.77 6.32
N LEU A 107 -25.70 -7.75 5.13
CA LEU A 107 -25.30 -8.95 4.41
C LEU A 107 -23.87 -8.74 3.92
N ALA A 108 -22.98 -9.71 4.13
CA ALA A 108 -21.60 -9.60 3.67
C ALA A 108 -21.17 -10.84 2.89
N ILE A 109 -20.44 -10.58 1.81
CA ILE A 109 -19.87 -11.59 0.93
C ILE A 109 -18.36 -11.41 0.84
N ASN A 110 -17.63 -12.53 0.76
CA ASN A 110 -16.24 -12.57 0.35
C ASN A 110 -16.15 -13.10 -1.07
N ILE A 111 -15.49 -12.34 -1.94
CA ILE A 111 -15.14 -12.74 -3.31
C ILE A 111 -13.63 -13.01 -3.34
N GLU A 112 -13.26 -14.27 -3.49
CA GLU A 112 -11.86 -14.70 -3.59
C GLU A 112 -11.42 -14.70 -5.06
N LYS A 113 -10.41 -13.89 -5.40
CA LYS A 113 -9.85 -13.85 -6.76
C LYS A 113 -8.37 -13.52 -6.75
N ASN A 114 -7.55 -14.36 -7.39
CA ASN A 114 -6.09 -14.21 -7.52
C ASN A 114 -5.39 -13.92 -6.17
N ASN A 115 -5.72 -14.68 -5.13
CA ASN A 115 -5.24 -14.52 -3.75
C ASN A 115 -5.60 -13.20 -3.05
N LEU A 116 -6.50 -12.40 -3.62
CA LEU A 116 -7.12 -11.26 -2.95
C LEU A 116 -8.53 -11.63 -2.49
N ASN A 117 -8.87 -11.19 -1.29
CA ASN A 117 -10.25 -11.15 -0.83
C ASN A 117 -10.84 -9.77 -1.15
N ILE A 118 -12.02 -9.75 -1.74
CA ILE A 118 -12.84 -8.55 -1.90
C ILE A 118 -14.09 -8.77 -1.05
N ILE A 119 -14.19 -8.00 0.04
CA ILE A 119 -15.29 -8.10 0.99
C ILE A 119 -16.30 -7.02 0.66
N VAL A 120 -17.52 -7.41 0.29
CA VAL A 120 -18.61 -6.45 0.05
C VAL A 120 -19.63 -6.62 1.16
N ILE A 121 -19.84 -5.55 1.92
CA ILE A 121 -20.77 -5.49 3.05
C ILE A 121 -21.91 -4.55 2.67
N GLY A 122 -23.08 -5.13 2.46
CA GLY A 122 -24.32 -4.42 2.24
C GLY A 122 -24.95 -4.04 3.58
N LEU A 123 -25.28 -2.77 3.76
CA LEU A 123 -25.75 -2.20 5.03
C LEU A 123 -27.11 -1.53 4.88
N TYR A 124 -27.93 -1.70 5.91
CA TYR A 124 -29.16 -0.97 6.15
C TYR A 124 -29.21 -0.52 7.62
N LEU A 125 -28.64 0.65 7.91
CA LEU A 125 -28.53 1.11 9.29
C LEU A 125 -29.86 1.70 9.78
N SER A 126 -30.43 1.14 10.85
CA SER A 126 -31.73 1.56 11.36
C SER A 126 -31.61 2.82 12.23
N SER A 127 -32.35 3.89 11.88
CA SER A 127 -32.43 5.12 12.72
C SER A 127 -33.88 5.51 13.06
N SER A 128 -34.76 4.52 13.24
CA SER A 128 -36.20 4.69 13.13
C SER A 128 -36.80 5.82 13.97
N ARG A 129 -36.13 6.28 15.05
CA ARG A 129 -36.50 7.47 15.84
C ARG A 129 -35.24 8.13 16.41
N ASN A 130 -35.21 9.44 16.59
CA ASN A 130 -34.17 10.14 17.38
C ASN A 130 -34.34 9.83 18.90
N SER A 131 -34.35 8.55 19.26
CA SER A 131 -34.38 8.05 20.63
C SER A 131 -33.01 7.50 21.00
N LEU A 132 -32.71 7.48 22.31
CA LEU A 132 -31.49 6.84 22.82
C LEU A 132 -31.39 5.38 22.35
N SER A 133 -32.51 4.65 22.37
CA SER A 133 -32.57 3.24 21.97
C SER A 133 -32.19 3.01 20.51
N SER A 134 -32.61 3.89 19.59
CA SER A 134 -32.27 3.77 18.17
C SER A 134 -30.81 4.13 17.91
N LEU A 135 -30.24 5.04 18.70
CA LEU A 135 -28.82 5.38 18.61
C LEU A 135 -27.94 4.23 19.11
N GLU A 136 -28.33 3.56 20.20
CA GLU A 136 -27.64 2.38 20.71
C GLU A 136 -27.75 1.20 19.73
N GLU A 137 -28.92 0.99 19.10
CA GLU A 137 -29.06 0.01 18.02
C GLU A 137 -28.12 0.30 16.85
N TYR A 138 -28.09 1.57 16.40
CA TYR A 138 -27.21 2.01 15.33
C TYR A 138 -25.72 1.81 15.64
N LYS A 139 -25.28 2.13 16.88
CA LYS A 139 -23.91 1.86 17.33
C LYS A 139 -23.61 0.37 17.34
N GLY A 140 -24.53 -0.46 17.84
CA GLY A 140 -24.37 -1.91 17.83
C GLY A 140 -24.22 -2.49 16.42
N GLN A 141 -24.93 -1.91 15.43
CA GLN A 141 -24.74 -2.25 14.02
C GLN A 141 -23.34 -1.86 13.53
N LEU A 142 -22.86 -0.65 13.84
CA LEU A 142 -21.50 -0.23 13.49
C LEU A 142 -20.42 -1.10 14.15
N ASP A 143 -20.59 -1.48 15.42
CA ASP A 143 -19.67 -2.37 16.14
C ASP A 143 -19.62 -3.76 15.49
N THR A 144 -20.74 -4.24 14.98
CA THR A 144 -20.82 -5.49 14.22
C THR A 144 -20.03 -5.38 12.91
N VAL A 145 -20.21 -4.28 12.16
CA VAL A 145 -19.44 -4.03 10.93
C VAL A 145 -17.96 -3.88 11.23
N LYS A 146 -17.60 -3.27 12.36
CA LYS A 146 -16.22 -3.19 12.84
C LYS A 146 -15.63 -4.58 13.07
N GLY A 147 -16.33 -5.46 13.79
CA GLY A 147 -15.85 -6.83 14.00
C GLY A 147 -15.60 -7.60 12.70
N LEU A 148 -16.45 -7.38 11.69
CA LEU A 148 -16.22 -7.91 10.34
C LEU A 148 -15.00 -7.27 9.69
N ASN A 149 -14.86 -5.95 9.76
CA ASN A 149 -13.72 -5.23 9.21
C ASN A 149 -12.39 -5.73 9.81
N ASP A 150 -12.32 -5.84 11.14
CA ASP A 150 -11.14 -6.29 11.88
C ASP A 150 -10.76 -7.75 11.54
N SER A 151 -11.76 -8.60 11.28
CA SER A 151 -11.53 -10.01 10.88
C SER A 151 -10.83 -10.16 9.53
N TYR A 152 -10.83 -9.11 8.69
CA TYR A 152 -10.20 -9.10 7.37
C TYR A 152 -9.16 -7.98 7.21
N GLU A 153 -8.78 -7.30 8.29
CA GLU A 153 -7.76 -6.25 8.28
C GLU A 153 -6.42 -6.81 7.80
N GLY A 154 -5.81 -6.17 6.80
CA GLY A 154 -4.54 -6.58 6.19
C GLY A 154 -4.62 -7.68 5.12
N ASN A 155 -5.78 -8.33 4.92
CA ASN A 155 -5.94 -9.41 3.92
C ASN A 155 -7.21 -9.29 3.04
N GLY A 156 -8.02 -8.25 3.22
CA GLY A 156 -9.25 -7.99 2.47
C GLY A 156 -9.37 -6.56 1.96
N ASN A 157 -9.90 -6.42 0.74
CA ASN A 157 -10.31 -5.14 0.19
C ASN A 157 -11.80 -4.93 0.51
N ILE A 158 -12.10 -4.05 1.47
CA ILE A 158 -13.46 -3.91 2.00
C ILE A 158 -14.20 -2.79 1.26
N ILE A 159 -15.45 -3.08 0.91
CA ILE A 159 -16.43 -2.16 0.32
C ILE A 159 -17.69 -2.24 1.17
N LEU A 160 -18.08 -1.13 1.79
CA LEU A 160 -19.38 -0.94 2.41
C LEU A 160 -20.31 -0.25 1.42
N ALA A 161 -21.55 -0.72 1.32
CA ALA A 161 -22.54 -0.20 0.39
C ALA A 161 -23.93 -0.24 1.00
N GLY A 162 -24.75 0.79 0.83
CA GLY A 162 -26.14 0.74 1.28
C GLY A 162 -26.63 2.03 1.89
N ASP A 163 -27.67 1.89 2.70
CA ASP A 163 -28.31 2.98 3.43
C ASP A 163 -27.66 3.08 4.82
N PHE A 164 -26.87 4.12 5.02
CA PHE A 164 -26.20 4.40 6.29
C PHE A 164 -27.03 5.33 7.17
N GLN A 165 -28.14 5.85 6.63
CA GLN A 165 -29.11 6.64 7.36
C GLN A 165 -28.52 7.89 8.05
N SER A 166 -27.32 8.29 7.65
CA SER A 166 -26.56 9.41 8.20
C SER A 166 -25.67 10.01 7.13
N PHE A 167 -25.15 11.20 7.40
CA PHE A 167 -24.52 12.06 6.40
C PHE A 167 -23.08 12.42 6.83
N PRO A 168 -22.13 12.59 5.91
CA PRO A 168 -20.75 12.97 6.24
C PRO A 168 -20.66 14.42 6.73
N HIS A 169 -19.97 14.62 7.86
CA HIS A 169 -19.94 15.93 8.54
C HIS A 169 -19.49 17.10 7.63
N GLN A 170 -18.71 16.82 6.58
CA GLN A 170 -18.09 17.79 5.69
C GLN A 170 -19.05 18.58 4.81
N MET A 171 -20.27 18.09 4.57
CA MET A 171 -21.27 18.81 3.78
C MET A 171 -22.42 19.39 4.63
N TYR A 172 -22.23 19.50 5.95
CA TYR A 172 -23.09 20.32 6.80
C TYR A 172 -22.83 21.81 6.56
N ASP A 173 -23.90 22.54 6.26
CA ASP A 173 -23.91 23.96 6.56
C ASP A 173 -24.19 24.14 8.07
N LEU A 174 -23.17 24.59 8.80
CA LEU A 174 -23.25 24.83 10.25
C LEU A 174 -24.23 25.97 10.61
N SER A 175 -24.71 26.74 9.63
CA SER A 175 -25.64 27.84 9.82
C SER A 175 -27.12 27.43 9.92
N GLU A 176 -27.49 26.20 9.53
CA GLU A 176 -28.89 25.73 9.56
C GLU A 176 -29.27 25.01 10.87
N ARG A 177 -30.30 25.51 11.58
CA ARG A 177 -30.81 24.93 12.86
C ARG A 177 -31.37 23.50 12.73
N SER A 178 -31.86 23.10 11.56
CA SER A 178 -32.36 21.74 11.24
C SER A 178 -31.26 20.68 11.33
N ASN A 179 -29.99 21.07 11.12
CA ASN A 179 -28.84 20.16 11.14
C ASN A 179 -28.45 19.69 12.55
N SER A 180 -28.93 20.36 13.60
CA SER A 180 -28.67 19.97 15.00
C SER A 180 -29.22 18.59 15.39
N LYS A 181 -30.28 18.08 14.72
CA LYS A 181 -30.97 16.83 15.06
C LYS A 181 -30.40 15.56 14.38
N ARG A 182 -29.60 15.67 13.31
CA ARG A 182 -28.95 14.55 12.59
C ARG A 182 -27.46 14.35 12.95
N ASN A 183 -26.98 15.16 13.89
CA ASN A 183 -25.57 15.25 14.25
C ASN A 183 -25.02 13.98 14.92
N SER A 184 -25.75 13.32 15.82
CA SER A 184 -25.21 12.19 16.60
C SER A 184 -24.86 10.96 15.76
N TYR A 185 -25.77 10.52 14.86
CA TYR A 185 -25.52 9.39 13.97
C TYR A 185 -24.35 9.67 13.00
N SER A 186 -24.32 10.89 12.46
CA SER A 186 -23.27 11.37 11.56
C SER A 186 -21.90 11.43 12.24
N VAL A 187 -21.84 11.84 13.51
CA VAL A 187 -20.63 11.84 14.35
C VAL A 187 -20.13 10.41 14.56
N HIS A 188 -21.00 9.48 14.95
CA HIS A 188 -20.62 8.09 15.14
C HIS A 188 -20.19 7.42 13.84
N LEU A 189 -20.87 7.68 12.72
CA LEU A 189 -20.41 7.21 11.41
C LEU A 189 -19.03 7.77 11.08
N SER A 190 -18.81 9.07 11.26
CA SER A 190 -17.53 9.71 10.96
C SER A 190 -16.39 9.15 11.82
N GLU A 191 -16.65 8.91 13.10
CA GLU A 191 -15.71 8.28 14.02
C GLU A 191 -15.42 6.82 13.63
N PHE A 192 -16.46 6.05 13.30
CA PHE A 192 -16.34 4.69 12.80
C PHE A 192 -15.49 4.63 11.53
N LEU A 193 -15.78 5.46 10.52
CA LEU A 193 -15.00 5.47 9.28
C LEU A 193 -13.54 5.84 9.53
N LYS A 194 -13.29 6.85 10.39
CA LYS A 194 -11.94 7.30 10.73
C LYS A 194 -11.14 6.22 11.46
N THR A 195 -11.73 5.60 12.48
CA THR A 195 -11.06 4.58 13.31
C THR A 195 -10.77 3.29 12.54
N ASN A 196 -11.62 2.94 11.56
CA ASN A 196 -11.47 1.74 10.74
C ASN A 196 -10.78 1.99 9.39
N GLN A 197 -10.14 3.16 9.20
CA GLN A 197 -9.41 3.51 7.98
C GLN A 197 -10.25 3.40 6.69
N LEU A 198 -11.53 3.74 6.79
CA LEU A 198 -12.47 3.77 5.66
C LEU A 198 -12.59 5.21 5.13
N GLU A 199 -12.89 5.34 3.84
CA GLU A 199 -13.21 6.59 3.18
C GLU A 199 -14.51 6.49 2.38
N LEU A 200 -15.31 7.56 2.41
CA LEU A 200 -16.52 7.66 1.57
C LEU A 200 -16.12 8.04 0.14
N VAL A 201 -16.47 7.18 -0.80
CA VAL A 201 -16.12 7.34 -2.22
C VAL A 201 -17.07 8.32 -2.90
N ASP A 202 -18.34 8.27 -2.54
CA ASP A 202 -19.40 9.08 -3.13
C ASP A 202 -19.26 10.58 -2.79
N VAL A 203 -18.70 10.92 -1.64
CA VAL A 203 -18.43 12.33 -1.25
C VAL A 203 -17.19 12.88 -1.96
N THR A 204 -16.15 12.05 -2.08
CA THR A 204 -14.82 12.50 -2.55
C THR A 204 -14.69 12.42 -4.07
N LYS A 205 -15.36 11.44 -4.69
CA LYS A 205 -15.21 11.07 -6.11
C LYS A 205 -16.57 10.84 -6.78
N GLY A 206 -17.67 11.25 -6.15
CA GLY A 206 -19.03 11.11 -6.69
C GLY A 206 -19.39 12.17 -7.72
N SER A 207 -20.36 11.83 -8.55
CA SER A 207 -20.98 12.70 -9.54
C SER A 207 -22.48 12.42 -9.61
N GLY A 208 -23.26 13.40 -10.06
CA GLY A 208 -24.73 13.29 -10.11
C GLY A 208 -25.42 14.22 -9.11
N PRO A 209 -26.67 13.92 -8.72
CA PRO A 209 -27.41 14.70 -7.72
C PRO A 209 -26.72 14.76 -6.36
N ASN A 210 -26.90 15.86 -5.64
CA ASN A 210 -26.40 16.05 -4.27
C ASN A 210 -27.33 15.47 -3.20
N TYR A 211 -28.10 14.44 -3.54
CA TYR A 211 -28.97 13.70 -2.62
C TYR A 211 -29.18 12.28 -3.12
N THR A 212 -29.46 11.37 -2.19
CA THR A 212 -29.79 9.97 -2.49
C THR A 212 -31.19 9.59 -2.02
N TYR A 213 -31.82 10.42 -1.18
CA TYR A 213 -33.18 10.25 -0.69
C TYR A 213 -33.99 11.53 -0.88
N ARG A 214 -35.27 11.40 -1.24
CA ARG A 214 -36.20 12.53 -1.34
C ARG A 214 -37.56 12.21 -0.73
N HIS A 215 -37.93 12.98 0.29
CA HIS A 215 -39.23 12.84 0.93
C HIS A 215 -40.34 13.36 0.01
N GLN A 216 -41.22 12.46 -0.45
CA GLN A 216 -42.23 12.77 -1.47
C GLN A 216 -43.17 13.93 -1.10
N THR A 217 -43.61 14.02 0.17
CA THR A 217 -44.57 15.07 0.60
C THR A 217 -43.93 16.35 1.12
N LEU A 218 -42.78 16.27 1.80
CA LEU A 218 -42.11 17.41 2.43
C LEU A 218 -41.12 18.10 1.49
N LEU A 219 -40.87 17.53 0.30
CA LEU A 219 -39.93 18.02 -0.70
C LEU A 219 -38.48 18.18 -0.20
N ASN A 220 -38.17 17.68 0.99
CA ASN A 220 -36.82 17.66 1.56
C ASN A 220 -36.03 16.49 0.98
N SER A 221 -34.75 16.73 0.68
CA SER A 221 -33.82 15.70 0.22
C SER A 221 -32.72 15.45 1.26
N SER A 222 -32.05 14.30 1.18
CA SER A 222 -30.95 13.91 2.07
C SER A 222 -29.99 12.98 1.35
N TYR A 223 -28.73 12.96 1.76
CA TYR A 223 -27.72 12.05 1.23
C TYR A 223 -27.41 11.01 2.32
N ILE A 224 -28.04 9.85 2.26
CA ILE A 224 -27.99 8.84 3.32
C ILE A 224 -27.53 7.47 2.82
N ASP A 225 -27.61 7.23 1.52
CA ASP A 225 -26.99 6.09 0.86
C ASP A 225 -25.53 6.41 0.48
N HIS A 226 -24.62 5.49 0.81
CA HIS A 226 -23.19 5.72 0.68
C HIS A 226 -22.42 4.48 0.20
N PHE A 227 -21.22 4.73 -0.35
CA PHE A 227 -20.16 3.74 -0.50
C PHE A 227 -18.94 4.15 0.31
N ALA A 228 -18.47 3.25 1.18
CA ALA A 228 -17.18 3.42 1.85
C ALA A 228 -16.22 2.30 1.47
N VAL A 229 -14.93 2.61 1.35
CA VAL A 229 -13.87 1.64 1.03
C VAL A 229 -12.69 1.80 1.98
N SER A 230 -11.91 0.75 2.18
CA SER A 230 -10.66 0.88 2.94
C SER A 230 -9.62 1.71 2.19
N LYS A 231 -8.91 2.60 2.91
CA LYS A 231 -7.95 3.56 2.34
C LYS A 231 -6.70 2.92 1.74
N TYR A 232 -6.27 1.78 2.27
CA TYR A 232 -5.05 1.08 1.84
C TYR A 232 -5.40 -0.21 1.09
N THR A 233 -6.16 -0.07 0.00
CA THR A 233 -6.66 -1.19 -0.79
C THR A 233 -5.95 -1.32 -2.13
N SER A 234 -6.20 -2.44 -2.80
CA SER A 234 -5.81 -2.71 -4.20
C SER A 234 -6.67 -1.94 -5.22
N PHE A 235 -7.54 -1.04 -4.76
CA PHE A 235 -8.43 -0.25 -5.62
C PHE A 235 -7.70 0.98 -6.15
N ILE A 236 -7.52 1.07 -7.47
CA ILE A 236 -6.71 2.14 -8.09
C ILE A 236 -7.52 3.15 -8.88
N ASN A 237 -8.72 2.80 -9.35
CA ASN A 237 -9.64 3.72 -10.02
C ASN A 237 -11.06 3.48 -9.50
N LEU A 238 -11.53 4.40 -8.66
CA LEU A 238 -12.88 4.41 -8.09
C LEU A 238 -13.65 5.57 -8.68
N LYS A 239 -14.76 5.27 -9.36
CA LYS A 239 -15.70 6.27 -9.86
C LYS A 239 -17.06 6.02 -9.25
N CYS A 240 -17.66 7.03 -8.63
CA CYS A 240 -19.00 6.92 -8.04
C CYS A 240 -20.02 7.79 -8.80
N ILE A 241 -21.24 7.25 -8.96
CA ILE A 241 -22.35 7.93 -9.65
C ILE A 241 -23.61 7.77 -8.82
N VAL A 242 -24.21 8.91 -8.46
CA VAL A 242 -25.60 8.99 -8.00
C VAL A 242 -26.48 9.06 -9.25
N HIS A 243 -27.38 8.10 -9.40
CA HIS A 243 -28.25 8.05 -10.58
C HIS A 243 -29.32 9.13 -10.50
N PRO A 244 -29.56 9.90 -11.58
CA PRO A 244 -30.59 10.94 -11.58
C PRO A 244 -31.99 10.35 -11.44
N GLU A 245 -32.95 11.21 -11.06
CA GLU A 245 -34.37 10.87 -11.07
C GLU A 245 -34.79 10.33 -12.45
N CYS A 246 -35.57 9.25 -12.44
CA CYS A 246 -36.05 8.57 -13.63
C CYS A 246 -37.52 8.21 -13.44
N SER A 247 -38.34 8.35 -14.47
CA SER A 247 -39.78 8.02 -14.43
C SER A 247 -40.07 6.57 -14.05
N ASN A 248 -39.11 5.67 -14.29
CA ASN A 248 -39.25 4.25 -14.00
C ASN A 248 -38.87 3.91 -12.56
N ASN A 249 -38.16 4.81 -11.85
CA ASN A 249 -37.88 4.65 -10.44
C ASN A 249 -39.03 5.24 -9.61
N LEU A 250 -39.78 4.36 -8.94
CA LEU A 250 -40.88 4.75 -8.05
C LEU A 250 -40.46 4.76 -6.57
N SER A 251 -39.20 4.45 -6.26
CA SER A 251 -38.62 4.59 -4.92
C SER A 251 -38.37 6.07 -4.59
N ASP A 252 -38.40 6.40 -3.30
CA ASP A 252 -37.94 7.68 -2.76
C ASP A 252 -36.40 7.76 -2.64
N HIS A 253 -35.70 6.67 -2.92
CA HIS A 253 -34.24 6.64 -3.02
C HIS A 253 -33.75 6.59 -4.48
N LEU A 254 -32.61 7.23 -4.71
CA LEU A 254 -31.85 7.14 -5.96
C LEU A 254 -30.80 6.03 -5.84
N PRO A 255 -30.63 5.17 -6.86
CA PRO A 255 -29.54 4.23 -6.88
C PRO A 255 -28.18 4.93 -6.83
N LEU A 256 -27.23 4.30 -6.17
CA LEU A 256 -25.83 4.72 -6.14
C LEU A 256 -24.98 3.60 -6.74
N SER A 257 -24.00 3.93 -7.56
CA SER A 257 -23.08 2.95 -8.11
C SER A 257 -21.62 3.35 -8.01
N ILE A 258 -20.74 2.35 -7.99
CA ILE A 258 -19.30 2.52 -8.12
C ILE A 258 -18.73 1.59 -9.19
N SER A 259 -17.80 2.10 -9.98
CA SER A 259 -16.89 1.32 -10.80
C SER A 259 -15.58 1.14 -10.05
N VAL A 260 -15.15 -0.11 -9.87
CA VAL A 260 -13.96 -0.47 -9.10
C VAL A 260 -12.96 -1.15 -10.02
N GLU A 261 -11.81 -0.52 -10.24
CA GLU A 261 -10.65 -1.21 -10.81
C GLU A 261 -9.77 -1.77 -9.69
N VAL A 262 -9.66 -3.10 -9.65
CA VAL A 262 -8.78 -3.82 -8.75
C VAL A 262 -7.49 -4.13 -9.49
N LYS A 263 -6.38 -3.60 -8.96
CA LYS A 263 -5.05 -4.00 -9.38
C LYS A 263 -4.67 -5.25 -8.62
N TYR A 264 -4.60 -6.39 -9.30
CA TYR A 264 -3.98 -7.57 -8.73
C TYR A 264 -2.47 -7.36 -8.83
N THR A 265 -1.91 -6.64 -7.87
CA THR A 265 -0.50 -6.79 -7.57
C THR A 265 -0.34 -8.16 -6.96
N GLU A 266 0.50 -9.01 -7.55
CA GLU A 266 1.31 -9.89 -6.71
C GLU A 266 2.01 -8.93 -5.74
N CYS A 267 1.41 -8.67 -4.56
CA CYS A 267 1.99 -7.77 -3.58
C CYS A 267 3.18 -8.53 -3.04
N ASN A 268 4.30 -8.41 -3.75
CA ASN A 268 5.51 -9.11 -3.42
C ASN A 268 5.86 -8.62 -2.02
N THR A 269 6.00 -9.51 -1.04
CA THR A 269 6.27 -9.17 0.37
C THR A 269 7.31 -8.06 0.52
N ILE A 270 8.25 -8.01 -0.44
CA ILE A 270 9.23 -6.97 -0.71
C ILE A 270 8.66 -5.53 -0.86
N GLU A 271 7.63 -5.29 -1.68
CA GLU A 271 7.00 -3.96 -1.84
C GLU A 271 6.33 -3.50 -0.55
N LEU A 272 5.64 -4.42 0.13
CA LEU A 272 4.94 -4.13 1.39
C LEU A 272 5.94 -3.76 2.51
N ILE A 273 7.09 -4.44 2.59
CA ILE A 273 8.17 -4.09 3.52
C ILE A 273 8.60 -2.64 3.34
N LEU A 274 8.76 -2.18 2.10
CA LEU A 274 9.19 -0.80 1.81
C LEU A 274 8.12 0.26 2.11
N ILE A 275 6.84 -0.14 2.15
CA ILE A 275 5.73 0.75 2.52
C ILE A 275 5.60 0.84 4.04
N ILE A 276 5.65 -0.30 4.74
CA ILE A 276 5.45 -0.37 6.20
C ILE A 276 6.70 0.10 6.95
N CYS A 277 7.89 -0.06 6.36
CA CYS A 277 9.16 0.30 6.97
C CYS A 277 9.98 1.21 6.03
N PRO A 278 9.60 2.51 5.93
CA PRO A 278 10.29 3.45 5.07
C PRO A 278 11.75 3.67 5.49
N ASP A 279 12.07 3.53 6.78
CA ASP A 279 13.42 3.69 7.36
C ASP A 279 14.48 2.78 6.71
N ILE A 280 14.09 1.69 6.05
CA ILE A 280 14.99 0.84 5.25
C ILE A 280 15.65 1.64 4.11
N ARG A 281 15.01 2.71 3.65
CA ARG A 281 15.53 3.60 2.58
C ARG A 281 16.49 4.67 3.11
N ASP A 282 16.46 4.93 4.41
CA ASP A 282 17.31 5.94 5.02
C ASP A 282 18.68 5.33 5.28
N THR A 283 19.70 5.83 4.60
CA THR A 283 21.07 5.30 4.71
C THR A 283 22.07 6.45 4.84
N HIS A 284 23.35 6.11 5.02
CA HIS A 284 24.38 7.09 5.34
C HIS A 284 24.44 8.25 4.32
N SER A 285 24.58 9.49 4.79
CA SER A 285 24.64 10.71 3.96
C SER A 285 25.73 10.75 2.87
N LEU A 286 26.78 9.95 3.02
CA LEU A 286 27.89 9.81 2.04
C LEU A 286 27.72 8.59 1.12
N GLN A 287 26.58 7.90 1.20
CA GLN A 287 26.13 6.91 0.21
C GLN A 287 25.18 7.61 -0.76
N PHE A 288 25.54 7.65 -2.03
CA PHE A 288 24.76 8.32 -3.08
C PHE A 288 24.01 7.32 -3.98
N GLY A 289 24.45 6.06 -3.99
CA GLY A 289 23.80 5.00 -4.76
C GLY A 289 22.50 4.55 -4.09
N PHE A 290 21.46 4.34 -4.89
CA PHE A 290 20.16 3.80 -4.45
C PHE A 290 19.46 4.58 -3.32
N ASN A 291 19.82 5.85 -3.14
CA ASN A 291 19.18 6.75 -2.21
C ASN A 291 18.24 7.72 -2.93
N ALA A 292 17.10 7.99 -2.30
CA ALA A 292 16.15 8.98 -2.79
C ALA A 292 16.82 10.36 -2.84
N ASN A 293 16.48 11.14 -3.87
CA ASN A 293 17.01 12.50 -4.06
C ASN A 293 18.54 12.59 -4.19
N SER A 294 19.20 11.48 -4.55
CA SER A 294 20.63 11.42 -4.81
C SER A 294 20.92 10.93 -6.22
N SER A 295 22.08 11.27 -6.75
CA SER A 295 22.53 10.84 -8.08
C SER A 295 24.05 10.86 -8.16
N THR A 296 24.58 10.25 -9.23
CA THR A 296 26.02 10.29 -9.53
C THR A 296 26.57 11.71 -9.62
N LEU A 297 25.76 12.68 -10.09
CA LEU A 297 26.15 14.09 -10.16
C LEU A 297 26.42 14.71 -8.79
N HIS A 298 25.65 14.32 -7.76
CA HIS A 298 25.88 14.81 -6.40
C HIS A 298 27.19 14.26 -5.81
N ALA A 299 27.48 12.98 -6.05
CA ALA A 299 28.74 12.37 -5.65
C ALA A 299 29.94 13.02 -6.37
N GLU A 300 29.85 13.20 -7.68
CA GLU A 300 30.87 13.87 -8.50
C GLU A 300 31.09 15.31 -8.06
N PHE A 301 30.02 16.05 -7.79
CA PHE A 301 30.08 17.42 -7.29
C PHE A 301 30.86 17.50 -5.97
N LEU A 302 30.54 16.63 -5.00
CA LEU A 302 31.22 16.61 -3.70
C LEU A 302 32.72 16.33 -3.83
N ILE A 303 33.09 15.36 -4.68
CA ILE A 303 34.48 15.03 -4.98
C ILE A 303 35.19 16.23 -5.62
N SER A 304 34.57 16.81 -6.65
CA SER A 304 35.13 17.92 -7.43
C SER A 304 35.34 19.17 -6.56
N GLU A 305 34.36 19.54 -5.75
CA GLU A 305 34.48 20.69 -4.84
C GLU A 305 35.49 20.44 -3.72
N THR A 306 35.60 19.21 -3.22
CA THR A 306 36.66 18.83 -2.28
C THR A 306 38.05 19.02 -2.90
N ILE A 307 38.27 18.50 -4.11
CA ILE A 307 39.55 18.66 -4.81
C ILE A 307 39.87 20.13 -5.05
N LYS A 308 38.91 20.92 -5.55
CA LYS A 308 39.09 22.35 -5.80
C LYS A 308 39.42 23.11 -4.52
N HIS A 309 38.72 22.82 -3.41
CA HIS A 309 38.93 23.47 -2.12
C HIS A 309 40.35 23.27 -1.60
N TYR A 310 40.86 22.04 -1.60
CA TYR A 310 42.22 21.75 -1.12
C TYR A 310 43.29 22.30 -2.06
N ASN A 311 43.12 22.15 -3.39
CA ASN A 311 44.07 22.68 -4.37
C ASN A 311 44.19 24.21 -4.32
N SER A 312 43.08 24.92 -4.10
CA SER A 312 43.07 26.38 -3.93
C SER A 312 43.82 26.83 -2.68
N ASN A 313 43.89 25.96 -1.67
CA ASN A 313 44.68 26.15 -0.45
C ASN A 313 46.09 25.53 -0.53
N HIS A 314 46.59 25.26 -1.74
CA HIS A 314 47.91 24.67 -1.99
C HIS A 314 48.16 23.32 -1.31
N SER A 315 47.10 22.57 -1.01
CA SER A 315 47.17 21.23 -0.43
C SER A 315 46.79 20.18 -1.46
N PRO A 316 47.59 19.12 -1.68
CA PRO A 316 47.22 18.04 -2.60
C PRO A 316 46.08 17.19 -2.02
N VAL A 317 45.35 16.52 -2.89
CA VAL A 317 44.36 15.49 -2.52
C VAL A 317 44.79 14.15 -3.12
N TYR A 318 44.88 13.15 -2.25
CA TYR A 318 45.13 11.77 -2.61
C TYR A 318 43.80 11.02 -2.61
N LEU A 319 43.49 10.36 -3.73
CA LEU A 319 42.26 9.61 -3.93
C LEU A 319 42.56 8.12 -4.10
N CYS A 320 41.70 7.27 -3.55
CA CYS A 320 41.70 5.83 -3.80
C CYS A 320 40.29 5.38 -4.13
N SER A 321 40.08 4.85 -5.33
CA SER A 321 38.83 4.18 -5.70
C SER A 321 38.92 2.71 -5.34
N LEU A 322 38.03 2.24 -4.47
CA LEU A 322 37.94 0.85 -4.02
C LEU A 322 36.76 0.17 -4.73
N ASP A 323 37.02 -1.02 -5.28
CA ASP A 323 36.02 -1.93 -5.87
C ASP A 323 35.84 -3.14 -4.95
N ALA A 324 34.61 -3.50 -4.63
CA ALA A 324 34.29 -4.71 -3.88
C ALA A 324 34.08 -5.90 -4.83
N GLU A 325 34.74 -7.03 -4.56
CA GLU A 325 34.60 -8.22 -5.37
C GLU A 325 33.21 -8.83 -5.18
N LYS A 326 32.39 -8.78 -6.24
CA LYS A 326 31.01 -9.34 -6.27
C LYS A 326 30.18 -8.85 -5.07
N ALA A 327 30.21 -7.55 -4.83
CA ALA A 327 29.55 -6.87 -3.72
C ALA A 327 28.19 -7.46 -3.31
N PHE A 328 27.22 -7.47 -4.25
CA PHE A 328 25.87 -7.96 -4.00
C PHE A 328 25.83 -9.46 -3.68
N ASP A 329 26.74 -10.27 -4.22
CA ASP A 329 26.77 -11.73 -4.01
C ASP A 329 27.53 -12.13 -2.74
N SER A 330 28.28 -11.21 -2.13
CA SER A 330 29.16 -11.48 -0.97
C SER A 330 28.54 -11.16 0.40
N CYS A 331 27.38 -10.49 0.45
CA CYS A 331 26.77 -10.09 1.73
C CYS A 331 26.46 -11.30 2.61
N ASN A 332 27.09 -11.39 3.78
CA ASN A 332 26.81 -12.45 4.73
C ASN A 332 25.43 -12.21 5.39
N TRP A 333 24.56 -13.21 5.35
CA TRP A 333 23.18 -13.06 5.84
C TRP A 333 23.10 -12.82 7.34
N ASN A 334 23.94 -13.47 8.16
CA ASN A 334 23.92 -13.28 9.60
C ASN A 334 24.30 -11.84 9.95
N ILE A 335 25.38 -11.34 9.34
CA ILE A 335 25.82 -9.95 9.52
C ILE A 335 24.74 -8.97 9.02
N LEU A 336 24.12 -9.24 7.88
CA LEU A 336 23.04 -8.40 7.35
C LEU A 336 21.86 -8.31 8.34
N PHE A 337 21.40 -9.44 8.86
CA PHE A 337 20.26 -9.47 9.79
C PHE A 337 20.60 -8.85 11.15
N GLU A 338 21.82 -9.04 11.64
CA GLU A 338 22.33 -8.33 12.82
C GLU A 338 22.32 -6.81 12.61
N LYS A 339 22.77 -6.31 11.46
CA LYS A 339 22.74 -4.87 11.15
C LYS A 339 21.33 -4.32 11.03
N LEU A 340 20.41 -5.07 10.42
CA LEU A 340 18.99 -4.66 10.36
C LEU A 340 18.40 -4.51 11.77
N TYR A 341 18.76 -5.40 12.70
CA TYR A 341 18.22 -5.39 14.05
C TYR A 341 18.94 -4.41 14.99
N PHE A 342 20.27 -4.44 15.07
CA PHE A 342 21.04 -3.66 16.04
C PHE A 342 21.37 -2.25 15.54
N ASP A 343 21.82 -2.13 14.29
CA ASP A 343 22.27 -0.83 13.74
C ASP A 343 21.06 0.00 13.28
N LYS A 344 20.16 -0.61 12.49
CA LYS A 344 18.94 0.04 12.00
C LYS A 344 17.75 0.00 12.94
N LYS A 345 17.80 -0.82 14.00
CA LYS A 345 16.75 -0.90 15.03
C LYS A 345 15.37 -1.25 14.48
N LEU A 346 15.32 -2.05 13.42
CA LEU A 346 14.06 -2.46 12.82
C LEU A 346 13.27 -3.41 13.74
N PRO A 347 11.93 -3.37 13.73
CA PRO A 347 11.12 -4.33 14.46
C PRO A 347 11.46 -5.77 14.09
N LEU A 348 11.52 -6.66 15.08
CA LEU A 348 11.91 -8.06 14.88
C LEU A 348 11.02 -8.79 13.86
N CYS A 349 9.73 -8.44 13.79
CA CYS A 349 8.81 -8.99 12.78
C CYS A 349 9.24 -8.67 11.34
N ILE A 350 9.76 -7.45 11.09
CA ILE A 350 10.27 -7.05 9.78
C ILE A 350 11.57 -7.78 9.47
N VAL A 351 12.49 -7.87 10.44
CA VAL A 351 13.76 -8.61 10.29
C VAL A 351 13.49 -10.08 9.97
N ASN A 352 12.58 -10.74 10.69
CA ASN A 352 12.19 -12.12 10.44
C ASN A 352 11.53 -12.30 9.06
N THR A 353 10.69 -11.34 8.65
CA THR A 353 10.07 -11.37 7.32
C THR A 353 11.15 -11.28 6.24
N ILE A 354 12.07 -10.32 6.34
CA ILE A 354 13.19 -10.20 5.40
C ILE A 354 14.04 -11.47 5.43
N SER A 355 14.38 -12.01 6.61
CA SER A 355 15.17 -13.23 6.76
C SER A 355 14.52 -14.45 6.11
N SER A 356 13.20 -14.59 6.25
CA SER A 356 12.44 -15.67 5.60
C SER A 356 12.51 -15.61 4.07
N LEU A 357 12.74 -14.42 3.48
CA LEU A 357 12.98 -14.29 2.04
C LEU A 357 14.31 -14.93 1.63
N TYR A 358 15.26 -15.16 2.53
CA TYR A 358 16.56 -15.76 2.20
C TYR A 358 16.65 -17.25 2.57
N ASN A 359 15.88 -17.71 3.55
CA ASN A 359 15.86 -19.11 3.98
C ASN A 359 15.56 -20.09 2.84
N ASN A 360 16.33 -21.19 2.77
CA ASN A 360 16.21 -22.25 1.76
C ASN A 360 16.24 -21.75 0.30
N SER A 361 16.84 -20.57 0.05
CA SER A 361 16.97 -20.05 -1.31
C SER A 361 17.93 -20.90 -2.12
N SER A 362 17.59 -21.16 -3.38
CA SER A 362 18.46 -21.81 -4.35
C SER A 362 18.46 -21.03 -5.66
N ALA A 363 19.55 -21.16 -6.41
CA ALA A 363 19.73 -20.50 -7.71
C ALA A 363 19.99 -21.53 -8.81
N THR A 364 19.72 -21.12 -10.04
CA THR A 364 20.00 -21.90 -11.24
C THR A 364 20.54 -20.95 -12.30
N VAL A 365 21.60 -21.35 -13.00
CA VAL A 365 22.16 -20.57 -14.10
C VAL A 365 21.47 -20.97 -15.39
N SER A 366 20.98 -19.98 -16.14
CA SER A 366 20.39 -20.20 -17.47
C SER A 366 21.29 -19.57 -18.52
N TYR A 367 21.81 -20.38 -19.45
CA TYR A 367 22.66 -19.93 -20.54
C TYR A 367 22.21 -20.58 -21.86
N GLN A 368 21.93 -19.75 -22.87
CA GLN A 368 21.50 -20.20 -24.21
C GLN A 368 20.35 -21.22 -24.22
N GLY A 369 19.38 -21.07 -23.30
CA GLY A 369 18.23 -21.97 -23.19
C GLY A 369 18.47 -23.25 -22.38
N CYS A 370 19.71 -23.52 -21.96
CA CYS A 370 20.06 -24.59 -21.03
C CYS A 370 20.08 -24.07 -19.59
N LYS A 371 19.60 -24.88 -18.63
CA LYS A 371 19.63 -24.57 -17.20
C LYS A 371 20.59 -25.51 -16.48
N SER A 372 21.34 -24.98 -15.51
CA SER A 372 22.15 -25.80 -14.60
C SER A 372 21.28 -26.61 -13.64
N ASN A 373 21.90 -27.48 -12.85
CA ASN A 373 21.26 -27.97 -11.63
C ASN A 373 21.07 -26.81 -10.64
N SER A 374 20.06 -26.94 -9.77
CA SER A 374 19.85 -25.99 -8.68
C SER A 374 20.93 -26.15 -7.61
N PHE A 375 21.41 -25.04 -7.06
CA PHE A 375 22.38 -25.02 -5.95
C PHE A 375 21.92 -24.06 -4.86
N PRO A 376 22.19 -24.35 -3.57
CA PRO A 376 21.78 -23.51 -2.47
C PRO A 376 22.54 -22.18 -2.46
N LEU A 377 21.86 -21.11 -2.08
CA LEU A 377 22.46 -19.82 -1.75
C LEU A 377 22.72 -19.77 -0.25
N ASN A 378 23.89 -19.25 0.14
CA ASN A 378 24.30 -19.10 1.54
C ASN A 378 24.68 -17.65 1.90
N GLN A 379 24.73 -16.77 0.90
CA GLN A 379 25.13 -15.37 1.02
C GLN A 379 24.63 -14.60 -0.20
N GLY A 380 24.73 -13.28 -0.12
CA GLY A 380 24.36 -12.34 -1.17
C GLY A 380 22.92 -11.87 -1.08
N VAL A 381 22.70 -10.63 -1.51
CA VAL A 381 21.37 -10.05 -1.71
C VAL A 381 20.87 -10.39 -3.12
N ARG A 382 19.55 -10.55 -3.28
CA ARG A 382 18.94 -10.98 -4.55
C ARG A 382 19.05 -9.89 -5.64
N GLN A 383 19.97 -10.07 -6.58
CA GLN A 383 20.08 -9.17 -7.75
C GLN A 383 18.74 -9.07 -8.49
N GLY A 384 18.32 -7.84 -8.82
CA GLY A 384 17.02 -7.56 -9.46
C GLY A 384 15.82 -7.45 -8.51
N SER A 385 16.00 -7.68 -7.20
CA SER A 385 15.00 -7.34 -6.19
C SER A 385 15.04 -5.84 -5.88
N ILE A 386 13.88 -5.20 -5.74
CA ILE A 386 13.78 -3.79 -5.35
C ILE A 386 14.26 -3.53 -3.90
N LEU A 387 14.30 -4.56 -3.04
CA LEU A 387 14.77 -4.43 -1.66
C LEU A 387 16.29 -4.54 -1.55
N SER A 388 16.93 -5.27 -2.47
CA SER A 388 18.34 -5.62 -2.38
C SER A 388 19.32 -4.44 -2.39
N PRO A 389 19.10 -3.36 -3.16
CA PRO A 389 19.94 -2.17 -3.08
C PRO A 389 19.93 -1.51 -1.70
N HIS A 390 18.76 -1.44 -1.06
CA HIS A 390 18.63 -0.88 0.29
C HIS A 390 19.32 -1.77 1.33
N LEU A 391 19.16 -3.10 1.23
CA LEU A 391 19.87 -4.03 2.10
C LEU A 391 21.39 -3.93 1.95
N TYR A 392 21.89 -3.70 0.74
CA TYR A 392 23.32 -3.50 0.50
C TYR A 392 23.83 -2.19 1.12
N ASN A 393 23.07 -1.10 1.00
CA ASN A 393 23.43 0.16 1.64
C ASN A 393 23.48 0.03 3.17
N ILE A 394 22.49 -0.64 3.78
CA ILE A 394 22.50 -0.94 5.23
C ILE A 394 23.72 -1.79 5.60
N TYR A 395 24.06 -2.77 4.76
CA TYR A 395 25.21 -3.65 4.98
C TYR A 395 26.54 -2.87 5.02
N THR A 396 26.68 -1.81 4.23
CA THR A 396 27.91 -1.01 4.12
C THR A 396 27.92 0.24 4.99
N GLU A 397 26.78 0.60 5.61
CA GLU A 397 26.62 1.83 6.37
C GLU A 397 27.61 1.99 7.51
N SER A 398 27.83 0.94 8.32
CA SER A 398 28.79 1.01 9.42
C SER A 398 30.25 1.13 8.97
N LEU A 399 30.60 0.81 7.71
CA LEU A 399 31.91 1.13 7.15
C LEU A 399 32.07 2.64 6.97
N LEU A 400 31.06 3.28 6.36
CA LEU A 400 31.08 4.73 6.11
C LEU A 400 31.13 5.51 7.43
N GLU A 401 30.36 5.06 8.42
CA GLU A 401 30.39 5.63 9.76
C GLU A 401 31.76 5.43 10.44
N THR A 402 32.37 4.24 10.31
CA THR A 402 33.72 3.97 10.84
C THR A 402 34.77 4.89 10.21
N ILE A 403 34.70 5.12 8.89
CA ILE A 403 35.62 6.02 8.17
C ILE A 403 35.41 7.46 8.63
N LYS A 404 34.15 7.91 8.68
CA LYS A 404 33.78 9.27 9.10
C LYS A 404 34.24 9.58 10.53
N ASN A 405 34.13 8.62 11.44
CA ASN A 405 34.59 8.76 12.83
C ASN A 405 36.11 8.84 12.99
N GLN A 406 36.89 8.55 11.95
CA GLN A 406 38.32 8.84 11.92
C GLN A 406 38.64 10.28 11.55
N GLY A 407 37.64 11.08 11.15
CA GLY A 407 37.61 12.55 11.03
C GLY A 407 38.86 13.19 10.43
N ILE A 408 39.88 13.39 11.26
CA ILE A 408 41.15 14.05 10.95
C ILE A 408 41.95 13.32 9.84
N VAL A 409 41.66 12.04 9.61
CA VAL A 409 42.39 11.21 8.63
C VAL A 409 41.96 11.50 7.18
N GLY A 410 40.71 11.87 6.95
CA GLY A 410 40.16 12.18 5.63
C GLY A 410 40.10 13.67 5.33
N THR A 411 39.55 14.04 4.18
CA THR A 411 39.26 15.45 3.87
C THR A 411 38.02 15.96 4.60
N SER A 412 37.97 17.27 4.81
CA SER A 412 36.79 17.98 5.30
C SER A 412 36.70 19.38 4.71
N ILE A 413 35.47 19.90 4.58
CA ILE A 413 35.20 21.28 4.15
C ILE A 413 34.31 21.92 5.20
N ASN A 414 34.75 23.04 5.78
CA ASN A 414 33.99 23.78 6.79
C ASN A 414 33.48 22.92 7.96
N GLY A 415 34.28 21.95 8.40
CA GLY A 415 33.92 21.02 9.47
C GLY A 415 33.06 19.81 9.02
N ASN A 416 32.59 19.78 7.78
CA ASN A 416 31.87 18.62 7.23
C ASN A 416 32.87 17.63 6.63
N PHE A 417 32.79 16.37 7.04
CA PHE A 417 33.66 15.31 6.54
C PHE A 417 33.33 14.99 5.07
N THR A 418 34.35 14.97 4.22
CA THR A 418 34.25 14.62 2.78
C THR A 418 35.24 13.53 2.38
N GLY A 419 35.86 12.85 3.35
CA GLY A 419 36.92 11.87 3.13
C GLY A 419 36.47 10.51 2.58
N VAL A 420 35.17 10.31 2.39
CA VAL A 420 34.60 9.15 1.70
C VAL A 420 33.38 9.55 0.89
N VAL A 421 33.26 9.00 -0.31
CA VAL A 421 32.08 9.10 -1.16
C VAL A 421 31.78 7.70 -1.68
N ALA A 422 30.58 7.19 -1.42
CA ALA A 422 30.16 5.88 -1.88
C ALA A 422 29.00 6.01 -2.89
N TYR A 423 29.00 5.15 -3.90
CA TYR A 423 27.90 4.97 -4.83
C TYR A 423 27.66 3.48 -5.02
N ALA A 424 26.67 2.93 -4.31
CA ALA A 424 26.51 1.49 -4.18
C ALA A 424 27.79 0.84 -3.65
N ASP A 425 28.41 -0.04 -4.42
CA ASP A 425 29.65 -0.76 -4.11
C ASP A 425 30.93 0.00 -4.46
N ASP A 426 30.86 1.07 -5.24
CA ASP A 426 32.00 1.94 -5.52
C ASP A 426 32.28 2.87 -4.33
N ILE A 427 33.50 2.82 -3.78
CA ILE A 427 33.90 3.68 -2.66
C ILE A 427 35.14 4.48 -3.03
N ILE A 428 35.04 5.81 -2.99
CA ILE A 428 36.16 6.73 -3.20
C ILE A 428 36.58 7.31 -1.86
N LEU A 429 37.85 7.10 -1.49
CA LEU A 429 38.48 7.67 -0.31
C LEU A 429 39.26 8.92 -0.69
N LEU A 430 39.18 9.96 0.13
CA LEU A 430 39.90 11.22 -0.06
C LEU A 430 40.66 11.61 1.21
N SER A 431 41.94 11.95 1.06
CA SER A 431 42.75 12.52 2.14
C SER A 431 43.72 13.57 1.60
N SER A 432 44.04 14.57 2.41
CA SER A 432 45.07 15.58 2.09
C SER A 432 46.50 15.08 2.29
N THR A 433 46.67 13.88 2.87
CA THR A 433 47.98 13.27 3.09
C THR A 433 48.00 11.81 2.66
N LEU A 434 49.16 11.36 2.17
CA LEU A 434 49.35 9.95 1.80
C LEU A 434 49.20 9.01 3.01
N SER A 435 49.68 9.45 4.18
CA SER A 435 49.53 8.68 5.44
C SER A 435 48.07 8.53 5.84
N GLY A 436 47.28 9.61 5.71
CA GLY A 436 45.85 9.60 5.94
C GLY A 436 45.14 8.61 5.01
N LEU A 437 45.39 8.70 3.71
CA LEU A 437 44.79 7.77 2.75
C LEU A 437 45.15 6.31 3.05
N LYS A 438 46.43 6.01 3.37
CA LYS A 438 46.86 4.65 3.77
C LYS A 438 46.09 4.14 5.00
N LYS A 439 45.81 5.01 5.97
CA LYS A 439 45.02 4.66 7.16
C LYS A 439 43.54 4.42 6.83
N LEU A 440 42.95 5.17 5.91
CA LEU A 440 41.60 4.91 5.39
C LEU A 440 41.52 3.56 4.67
N ILE A 441 42.47 3.27 3.77
CA ILE A 441 42.56 1.98 3.06
C ILE A 441 42.70 0.83 4.06
N LYS A 442 43.59 0.96 5.06
CA LYS A 442 43.76 -0.05 6.11
C LYS A 442 42.46 -0.30 6.88
N THR A 443 41.71 0.76 7.19
CA THR A 443 40.41 0.66 7.84
C THR A 443 39.42 -0.12 6.99
N CYS A 444 39.34 0.20 5.69
CA CYS A 444 38.49 -0.52 4.75
C CYS A 444 38.87 -2.00 4.68
N ASN A 445 40.17 -2.32 4.62
CA ASN A 445 40.64 -3.71 4.56
C ASN A 445 40.28 -4.51 5.84
N ILE A 446 40.50 -3.92 7.03
CA ILE A 446 40.12 -4.55 8.31
C ILE A 446 38.60 -4.79 8.36
N TYR A 447 37.81 -3.76 8.03
CA TYR A 447 36.35 -3.86 8.05
C TYR A 447 35.84 -4.91 7.05
N SER A 448 36.41 -4.91 5.84
CA SER A 448 36.10 -5.84 4.76
C SER A 448 36.30 -7.29 5.21
N ASN A 449 37.42 -7.59 5.87
CA ASN A 449 37.70 -8.91 6.44
C ASN A 449 36.71 -9.33 7.54
N LEU A 450 36.30 -8.39 8.41
CA LEU A 450 35.32 -8.67 9.47
C LEU A 450 33.90 -8.85 8.92
N ASN A 451 33.57 -8.20 7.80
CA ASN A 451 32.24 -8.19 7.20
C ASN A 451 32.15 -9.06 5.94
N CYS A 452 33.05 -10.03 5.78
CA CYS A 452 33.05 -11.00 4.67
C CYS A 452 32.95 -10.36 3.27
N THR A 453 33.43 -9.12 3.10
CA THR A 453 33.44 -8.41 1.81
C THR A 453 34.88 -8.36 1.35
N LYS A 454 35.20 -8.81 0.14
CA LYS A 454 36.58 -8.76 -0.36
C LYS A 454 36.78 -7.51 -1.20
N LEU A 455 37.89 -6.80 -0.97
CA LEU A 455 38.30 -5.69 -1.83
C LEU A 455 39.09 -6.22 -3.04
N ASN A 456 38.82 -5.65 -4.20
CA ASN A 456 39.47 -6.01 -5.45
C ASN A 456 40.70 -5.13 -5.68
N ALA A 457 41.86 -5.62 -5.23
CA ALA A 457 43.12 -4.90 -5.38
C ALA A 457 43.49 -4.60 -6.85
N LYS A 458 43.05 -5.41 -7.82
CA LYS A 458 43.38 -5.21 -9.25
C LYS A 458 42.60 -4.07 -9.89
N LYS A 459 41.41 -3.78 -9.39
CA LYS A 459 40.56 -2.69 -9.87
C LYS A 459 40.62 -1.45 -8.99
N THR A 460 41.41 -1.51 -7.91
CA THR A 460 41.63 -0.36 -7.04
C THR A 460 42.53 0.64 -7.75
N GLU A 461 42.07 1.88 -7.90
CA GLU A 461 42.80 2.93 -8.61
C GLU A 461 43.24 4.04 -7.65
N PHE A 462 44.43 4.58 -7.86
CA PHE A 462 45.01 5.64 -7.04
C PHE A 462 45.31 6.86 -7.89
N LEU A 463 44.88 8.03 -7.41
CA LEU A 463 45.00 9.31 -8.11
C LEU A 463 45.52 10.39 -7.16
N ILE A 464 46.26 11.35 -7.71
CA ILE A 464 46.75 12.53 -6.99
C ILE A 464 46.31 13.78 -7.75
N SER A 465 45.73 14.74 -7.04
CA SER A 465 45.41 16.06 -7.57
C SER A 465 46.16 17.14 -6.78
N GLY A 466 46.76 18.10 -7.49
CA GLY A 466 47.57 19.18 -6.91
C GLY A 466 49.10 18.91 -6.96
N LYS A 467 49.90 19.91 -6.56
CA LYS A 467 51.36 19.80 -6.51
C LYS A 467 51.79 18.93 -5.32
N ALA A 468 51.95 17.63 -5.52
CA ALA A 468 52.51 16.72 -4.52
C ALA A 468 54.04 16.62 -4.61
N GLN A 469 54.73 16.57 -3.47
CA GLN A 469 56.14 16.14 -3.43
C GLN A 469 56.18 14.62 -3.62
N ILE A 470 56.55 14.15 -4.81
CA ILE A 470 56.62 12.73 -5.12
C ILE A 470 57.88 12.14 -4.46
N GLN A 471 57.70 11.36 -3.39
CA GLN A 471 58.61 10.27 -3.07
C GLN A 471 57.97 8.97 -3.56
N THR A 472 58.58 8.36 -4.57
CA THR A 472 58.14 7.10 -5.18
C THR A 472 58.20 5.96 -4.15
N ASN A 473 57.09 5.69 -3.48
CA ASN A 473 56.93 4.50 -2.64
C ASN A 473 55.70 3.72 -3.11
N THR A 474 55.94 2.52 -3.62
CA THR A 474 54.92 1.53 -3.98
C THR A 474 54.00 1.28 -2.79
N ILE A 475 52.69 1.46 -2.98
CA ILE A 475 51.68 1.14 -1.95
C ILE A 475 51.24 -0.29 -2.18
N THR A 476 51.73 -1.21 -1.36
CA THR A 476 51.29 -2.61 -1.38
C THR A 476 50.00 -2.73 -0.57
N ILE A 477 48.90 -3.08 -1.21
CA ILE A 477 47.66 -3.51 -0.53
C ILE A 477 47.87 -4.99 -0.20
N SER A 478 48.29 -5.29 1.04
CA SER A 478 48.43 -6.66 1.57
C SER A 478 47.19 -7.09 2.34
#